data_AF-A0A8H5HJV1-F1
#
_entry.id   AF-A0A8H5HJV1-F1
#
_cell.length_a   1.000
_cell.length_b   1.000
_cell.length_c   1.000
_cell.angle_alpha   90.00
_cell.angle_beta   90.00
_cell.angle_gamma   90.00
#
_symmetry.space_group_name_H-M   'P 1'
#
loop_
_entity.id
_entity.type
_entity.pdbx_description
1 polymer ?
#
loop_
_entity_poly.entity_id
_entity_poly.type
_entity_poly.pdbx_seq_one_letter_code
_entity_poly.pdbx_strand_id
1 'polypeptide(L)'
;MPGISSDHVLSPSLLEHLSLLPLSDTNQEDFFMVTGNNDTEHEHLTVLTWNVAANAIMKTERRKLTGKKKQVDLRIFLGLPLDLILEIFGHLHPIDIYHIAQTSKSLRNVVLARNSASLWKTCFSRHPEVPSCPPGMSAPRWATLLFGPVICDYCGKYGALLDFTLRQHLCSTCLGRFCVSKVPESDVALYEPDDIVWRLVPATLRYVGHHYWRTFPYNQLALHGRYMRKDLRVMTQKLKELQEDIAKNKSGSKAAFEAFTESTEEQHAATCKEWAVEIFHSVEDEHEDLISSFQDRITARLIGLGHDPDDISSVDLMKDLDFDGPRKSLRLTRRCA
;
A
#
# COMPACT_ATOMS: atom_id res chain seq x y z
N MET A 1 -3.65 -40.51 -26.87
CA MET A 1 -2.51 -39.81 -27.52
C MET A 1 -2.62 -40.01 -29.02
N PRO A 2 -2.16 -39.07 -29.88
CA PRO A 2 -1.82 -37.64 -29.72
C PRO A 2 -2.80 -36.76 -30.56
N GLY A 3 -2.77 -35.43 -30.60
CA GLY A 3 -1.67 -34.52 -30.35
C GLY A 3 -2.08 -33.08 -30.01
N ILE A 4 -1.03 -32.37 -29.60
CA ILE A 4 -0.96 -31.03 -29.03
C ILE A 4 -0.89 -30.00 -30.15
N SER A 5 -1.61 -28.88 -30.03
CA SER A 5 -1.08 -27.55 -30.35
C SER A 5 -2.00 -26.49 -29.72
N SER A 6 -1.47 -25.78 -28.72
CA SER A 6 -2.05 -24.55 -28.19
C SER A 6 -1.09 -23.42 -28.54
N ASP A 7 -1.20 -22.90 -29.75
CA ASP A 7 -0.59 -21.63 -30.11
C ASP A 7 -1.69 -20.56 -30.06
N HIS A 8 -1.81 -19.87 -28.92
CA HIS A 8 -2.47 -18.58 -28.88
C HIS A 8 -1.55 -17.58 -29.60
N VAL A 9 -1.76 -17.46 -30.91
CA VAL A 9 -1.12 -16.45 -31.76
C VAL A 9 -1.64 -15.08 -31.33
N LEU A 10 -0.78 -14.31 -30.66
CA LEU A 10 -0.96 -12.87 -30.47
C LEU A 10 -1.10 -12.22 -31.86
N SER A 11 -2.19 -11.47 -32.08
CA SER A 11 -2.44 -10.82 -33.36
C SER A 11 -1.34 -9.79 -33.71
N PRO A 12 -1.03 -9.56 -35.01
CA PRO A 12 0.15 -8.80 -35.44
C PRO A 12 0.17 -7.30 -35.06
N SER A 13 -0.88 -6.77 -34.42
CA SER A 13 -1.05 -5.31 -34.25
C SER A 13 -0.33 -4.69 -33.04
N LEU A 14 0.15 -5.49 -32.08
CA LEU A 14 0.92 -4.98 -30.95
C LEU A 14 2.36 -4.60 -31.36
N LEU A 15 2.94 -5.34 -32.32
CA LEU A 15 4.30 -5.14 -32.84
C LEU A 15 4.45 -3.90 -33.72
N GLU A 16 3.42 -3.50 -34.46
CA GLU A 16 3.46 -2.26 -35.27
C GLU A 16 3.42 -1.00 -34.39
N HIS A 17 2.65 -0.99 -33.30
CA HIS A 17 2.66 0.10 -32.33
C HIS A 17 3.94 0.11 -31.46
N LEU A 18 4.53 -1.05 -31.19
CA LEU A 18 5.85 -1.17 -30.55
C LEU A 18 6.97 -0.50 -31.37
N SER A 19 6.82 -0.34 -32.69
CA SER A 19 7.80 0.40 -33.52
C SER A 19 7.75 1.94 -33.31
N LEU A 20 6.60 2.45 -32.84
CA LEU A 20 6.40 3.85 -32.47
C LEU A 20 6.70 4.11 -30.99
N LEU A 21 6.73 3.07 -30.16
CA LEU A 21 7.00 3.13 -28.72
C LEU A 21 8.48 2.83 -28.41
N PRO A 22 9.18 3.66 -27.61
CA PRO A 22 10.60 3.46 -27.36
C PRO A 22 10.82 2.70 -26.04
N LEU A 23 10.92 1.37 -26.09
CA LEU A 23 11.37 0.56 -24.94
C LEU A 23 12.73 -0.11 -25.18
N SER A 24 13.74 0.62 -25.66
CA SER A 24 15.13 0.12 -25.58
C SER A 24 15.72 0.23 -24.18
N ASP A 25 15.25 1.19 -23.36
CA ASP A 25 15.88 1.54 -22.07
C ASP A 25 14.92 1.57 -20.87
N THR A 26 13.62 1.40 -21.08
CA THR A 26 12.59 1.37 -20.02
C THR A 26 12.31 -0.06 -19.61
N ASN A 27 12.41 -0.35 -18.31
CA ASN A 27 12.07 -1.67 -17.80
C ASN A 27 10.53 -1.86 -17.87
N GLN A 28 10.10 -3.12 -17.84
CA GLN A 28 8.68 -3.48 -17.91
C GLN A 28 7.84 -2.86 -16.77
N GLU A 29 8.45 -2.62 -15.61
CA GLU A 29 7.80 -1.99 -14.44
C GLU A 29 7.49 -0.50 -14.70
N ASP A 30 8.39 0.23 -15.38
CA ASP A 30 8.19 1.63 -15.79
C ASP A 30 7.06 1.74 -16.83
N PHE A 31 6.92 0.76 -17.72
CA PHE A 31 5.81 0.69 -18.69
C PHE A 31 4.46 0.50 -17.99
N PHE A 32 4.36 -0.45 -17.06
CA PHE A 32 3.11 -0.69 -16.31
C PHE A 32 2.72 0.47 -15.39
N MET A 33 3.71 1.20 -14.86
CA MET A 33 3.46 2.43 -14.10
C MET A 33 2.82 3.50 -14.99
N VAL A 34 3.29 3.71 -16.22
CA VAL A 34 2.76 4.72 -17.15
C VAL A 34 1.43 4.34 -17.76
N THR A 35 1.24 3.07 -18.14
CA THR A 35 0.05 2.65 -18.90
C THR A 35 -1.10 2.18 -18.02
N GLY A 36 -0.93 2.08 -16.70
CA GLY A 36 -2.00 1.78 -15.76
C GLY A 36 -2.75 0.47 -16.01
N ASN A 37 -2.14 -0.50 -16.70
CA ASN A 37 -2.86 -1.69 -17.13
C ASN A 37 -2.98 -2.71 -15.99
N ASN A 38 -4.01 -2.55 -15.18
CA ASN A 38 -4.57 -3.62 -14.37
C ASN A 38 -6.05 -3.72 -14.72
N ASP A 39 -6.40 -4.72 -15.51
CA ASP A 39 -7.76 -5.20 -15.78
C ASP A 39 -8.72 -4.93 -14.59
N THR A 40 -9.47 -3.82 -14.62
CA THR A 40 -10.80 -3.66 -14.01
C THR A 40 -11.33 -2.24 -14.25
N GLU A 41 -12.48 -2.15 -14.93
CA GLU A 41 -13.24 -0.94 -15.27
C GLU A 41 -13.76 -0.13 -14.07
N HIS A 42 -12.93 0.35 -13.15
CA HIS A 42 -13.37 1.26 -12.08
C HIS A 42 -12.49 2.51 -12.02
N GLU A 43 -13.09 3.63 -12.46
CA GLU A 43 -12.68 5.03 -12.23
C GLU A 43 -11.18 5.35 -12.39
N HIS A 44 -10.80 5.72 -13.64
CA HIS A 44 -9.87 6.78 -14.10
C HIS A 44 -8.77 7.41 -13.21
N LEU A 45 -8.35 6.79 -12.12
CA LEU A 45 -7.16 7.14 -11.38
C LEU A 45 -6.37 5.86 -11.29
N THR A 46 -5.22 5.84 -11.98
CA THR A 46 -4.12 4.91 -11.78
C THR A 46 -4.05 4.55 -10.30
N VAL A 47 -4.68 3.43 -9.92
CA VAL A 47 -4.72 3.02 -8.52
C VAL A 47 -3.31 2.55 -8.22
N LEU A 48 -2.50 3.49 -7.74
CA LEU A 48 -1.25 3.20 -7.07
C LEU A 48 -1.63 2.40 -5.82
N THR A 49 -1.85 1.10 -6.00
CA THR A 49 -2.14 0.19 -4.90
C THR A 49 -1.00 0.28 -3.90
N TRP A 50 -1.19 -0.02 -2.61
CA TRP A 50 -0.08 -0.05 -1.64
C TRP A 50 1.12 -0.94 -2.07
N ASN A 51 0.93 -1.88 -3.02
CA ASN A 51 2.03 -2.57 -3.71
C ASN A 51 3.03 -1.58 -4.36
N VAL A 52 2.57 -0.41 -4.77
CA VAL A 52 3.39 0.68 -5.30
C VAL A 52 4.34 1.23 -4.24
N ALA A 53 3.90 1.40 -2.98
CA ALA A 53 4.79 1.82 -1.89
C ALA A 53 5.86 0.76 -1.63
N ALA A 54 5.47 -0.53 -1.55
CA ALA A 54 6.41 -1.63 -1.43
C ALA A 54 7.37 -1.72 -2.64
N ASN A 55 6.87 -1.52 -3.86
CA ASN A 55 7.65 -1.50 -5.09
C ASN A 55 8.61 -0.32 -5.14
N ALA A 56 8.21 0.87 -4.69
CA ALA A 56 9.05 2.06 -4.62
C ALA A 56 10.18 1.88 -3.61
N ILE A 57 9.88 1.29 -2.45
CA ILE A 57 10.90 0.88 -1.48
C ILE A 57 11.85 -0.14 -2.11
N MET A 58 11.33 -1.21 -2.73
CA MET A 58 12.17 -2.20 -3.42
C MET A 58 13.03 -1.57 -4.51
N LYS A 59 12.49 -0.65 -5.31
CA LYS A 59 13.18 0.07 -6.38
C LYS A 59 14.32 0.90 -5.79
N THR A 60 14.06 1.59 -4.67
CA THR A 60 15.06 2.38 -3.94
C THR A 60 16.17 1.49 -3.38
N GLU A 61 15.83 0.37 -2.74
CA GLU A 61 16.81 -0.59 -2.23
C GLU A 61 17.62 -1.24 -3.36
N ARG A 62 16.99 -1.62 -4.48
CA ARG A 62 17.68 -2.12 -5.68
C ARG A 62 18.64 -1.08 -6.25
N ARG A 63 18.23 0.19 -6.31
CA ARG A 63 19.08 1.31 -6.78
C ARG A 63 20.35 1.47 -5.92
N LYS A 64 20.26 1.30 -4.59
CA LYS A 64 21.44 1.33 -3.68
C LYS A 64 22.47 0.23 -3.97
N LEU A 65 22.02 -0.86 -4.60
CA LEU A 65 22.83 -2.04 -4.95
C LEU A 65 23.34 -2.03 -6.40
N THR A 66 22.84 -1.13 -7.25
CA THR A 66 23.25 -1.03 -8.66
C THR A 66 24.77 -0.78 -8.76
N GLY A 67 25.46 -1.56 -9.60
CA GLY A 67 26.92 -1.51 -9.75
C GLY A 67 27.73 -2.31 -8.71
N LYS A 68 27.09 -2.88 -7.67
CA LYS A 68 27.74 -3.69 -6.61
C LYS A 68 27.43 -5.18 -6.73
N LYS A 69 27.19 -5.71 -7.93
CA LYS A 69 26.86 -7.13 -8.13
C LYS A 69 28.06 -8.02 -7.82
N LYS A 70 28.12 -8.58 -6.61
CA LYS A 70 28.88 -9.79 -6.31
C LYS A 70 27.94 -10.98 -6.39
N GLN A 71 28.20 -11.91 -7.30
CA GLN A 71 27.53 -13.21 -7.26
C GLN A 71 28.09 -13.98 -6.07
N VAL A 72 27.27 -14.16 -5.04
CA VAL A 72 27.54 -15.07 -3.93
C VAL A 72 26.82 -16.37 -4.22
N ASP A 73 27.51 -17.50 -4.12
CA ASP A 73 26.87 -18.81 -4.21
C ASP A 73 25.93 -19.00 -3.00
N LEU A 74 24.63 -19.06 -3.28
CA LEU A 74 23.60 -19.29 -2.27
C LEU A 74 23.82 -20.58 -1.49
N ARG A 75 24.51 -21.58 -2.06
CA ARG A 75 24.83 -22.84 -1.34
C ARG A 75 25.81 -22.61 -0.20
N ILE A 76 26.78 -21.72 -0.40
CA ILE A 76 27.74 -21.34 0.64
C ILE A 76 27.02 -20.60 1.76
N PHE A 77 26.15 -19.65 1.39
CA PHE A 77 25.35 -18.90 2.35
C PHE A 77 24.43 -19.82 3.18
N LEU A 78 23.69 -20.72 2.53
CA LEU A 78 22.78 -21.65 3.21
C LEU A 78 23.52 -22.77 3.96
N GLY A 79 24.83 -22.90 3.77
CA GLY A 79 25.71 -23.80 4.53
C GLY A 79 26.25 -23.19 5.84
N LEU A 80 26.01 -21.89 6.09
CA LEU A 80 26.41 -21.24 7.34
C LEU A 80 25.57 -21.73 8.53
N PRO A 81 26.11 -21.68 9.77
CA PRO A 81 25.31 -21.82 10.97
C PRO A 81 24.11 -20.87 10.99
N LEU A 82 22.97 -21.36 11.50
CA LEU A 82 21.72 -20.62 11.53
C LEU A 82 21.86 -19.22 12.15
N ASP A 83 22.65 -19.11 13.22
CA ASP A 83 22.85 -17.84 13.92
C ASP A 83 23.55 -16.80 13.03
N LEU A 84 24.48 -17.22 12.17
CA LEU A 84 25.11 -16.32 11.20
C LEU A 84 24.15 -15.91 10.09
N ILE A 85 23.29 -16.84 9.64
CA ILE A 85 22.23 -16.53 8.66
C ILE A 85 21.27 -15.48 9.24
N LEU A 86 20.84 -15.66 10.50
CA LEU A 86 19.96 -14.73 11.20
C LEU A 86 20.64 -13.37 11.46
N GLU A 87 21.93 -13.36 11.80
CA GLU A 87 22.69 -12.11 11.93
C GLU A 87 22.75 -11.35 10.60
N ILE A 88 23.04 -12.04 9.49
CA ILE A 88 23.04 -11.45 8.15
C ILE A 88 21.65 -10.91 7.80
N PHE A 89 20.59 -11.69 8.07
CA PHE A 89 19.21 -11.22 7.90
C PHE A 89 18.91 -9.99 8.77
N GLY A 90 19.52 -9.86 9.94
CA GLY A 90 19.41 -8.68 10.79
C GLY A 90 19.85 -7.39 10.12
N HIS A 91 20.68 -7.46 9.08
CA HIS A 91 21.13 -6.31 8.29
C HIS A 91 20.27 -5.99 7.06
N LEU A 92 19.28 -6.83 6.73
CA LEU A 92 18.42 -6.63 5.56
C LEU A 92 17.25 -5.71 5.89
N HIS A 93 16.68 -5.10 4.84
CA HIS A 93 15.48 -4.30 4.98
C HIS A 93 14.29 -5.21 5.37
N PRO A 94 13.31 -4.75 6.19
CA PRO A 94 12.15 -5.55 6.58
C PRO A 94 11.39 -6.19 5.40
N ILE A 95 11.35 -5.51 4.25
CA ILE A 95 10.77 -6.02 3.00
C ILE A 95 11.47 -7.27 2.47
N ASP A 96 12.79 -7.35 2.60
CA ASP A 96 13.58 -8.49 2.15
C ASP A 96 13.33 -9.68 3.05
N ILE A 97 13.24 -9.46 4.36
CA ILE A 97 12.90 -10.53 5.32
C ILE A 97 11.50 -11.07 5.06
N TYR A 98 10.54 -10.18 4.76
CA TYR A 98 9.21 -10.58 4.31
C TYR A 98 9.29 -11.46 3.06
N HIS A 99 10.01 -11.05 2.01
CA HIS A 99 10.14 -11.83 0.78
C HIS A 99 10.88 -13.16 1.00
N ILE A 100 11.95 -13.19 1.79
CA ILE A 100 12.67 -14.41 2.17
C ILE A 100 11.71 -15.42 2.80
N ALA A 101 10.81 -14.98 3.67
CA ALA A 101 9.80 -15.84 4.29
C ALA A 101 8.74 -16.39 3.29
N GLN A 102 8.69 -15.88 2.05
CA GLN A 102 7.83 -16.39 0.97
C GLN A 102 8.57 -17.32 0.01
N THR A 103 9.91 -17.35 0.01
CA THR A 103 10.70 -18.13 -0.97
C THR A 103 10.67 -19.65 -0.74
N SER A 104 10.75 -20.11 0.51
CA SER A 104 10.78 -21.54 0.84
C SER A 104 10.18 -21.83 2.21
N LYS A 105 9.63 -23.04 2.38
CA LYS A 105 9.07 -23.49 3.66
C LYS A 105 10.12 -23.48 4.79
N SER A 106 11.36 -23.85 4.48
CA SER A 106 12.45 -23.90 5.46
C SER A 106 12.82 -22.50 5.97
N LEU A 107 13.04 -21.55 5.05
CA LEU A 107 13.33 -20.15 5.41
C LEU A 107 12.16 -19.51 6.13
N ARG A 108 10.92 -19.79 5.69
CA ARG A 108 9.71 -19.35 6.39
C ARG A 108 9.67 -19.84 7.84
N ASN A 109 9.91 -21.12 8.06
CA ASN A 109 9.89 -21.71 9.41
C ASN A 109 10.95 -21.09 10.31
N VAL A 110 12.12 -20.76 9.77
CA VAL A 110 13.20 -20.06 10.50
C VAL A 110 12.79 -18.63 10.83
N VAL A 111 12.42 -17.84 9.83
CA VAL A 111 12.18 -16.39 9.98
C VAL A 111 10.94 -16.10 10.81
N LEU A 112 9.92 -16.96 10.75
CA LEU A 112 8.67 -16.78 11.51
C LEU A 112 8.68 -17.47 12.88
N ALA A 113 9.74 -18.19 13.24
CA ALA A 113 9.83 -18.82 14.55
C ALA A 113 9.96 -17.79 15.68
N ARG A 114 9.47 -18.16 16.88
CA ARG A 114 9.49 -17.28 18.06
C ARG A 114 10.90 -16.86 18.47
N ASN A 115 11.90 -17.72 18.26
CA ASN A 115 13.31 -17.43 18.55
C ASN A 115 13.92 -16.39 17.59
N SER A 116 13.28 -16.12 16.46
CA SER A 116 13.70 -15.08 15.50
C SER A 116 13.14 -13.70 15.85
N ALA A 117 12.55 -13.51 17.04
CA ALA A 117 12.07 -12.20 17.47
C ALA A 117 13.19 -11.14 17.52
N SER A 118 14.40 -11.54 17.89
CA SER A 118 15.59 -10.66 17.89
C SER A 118 15.94 -10.20 16.48
N LEU A 119 15.90 -11.08 15.49
CA LEU A 119 16.10 -10.76 14.07
C LEU A 119 15.18 -9.61 13.65
N TRP A 120 13.87 -9.76 13.86
CA TRP A 120 12.91 -8.74 13.44
C TRP A 120 13.09 -7.43 14.20
N LYS A 121 13.40 -7.48 15.49
CA LYS A 121 13.70 -6.28 16.28
C LYS A 121 14.92 -5.55 15.71
N THR A 122 16.00 -6.26 15.43
CA THR A 122 17.22 -5.70 14.85
C THR A 122 16.95 -5.10 13.47
N CYS A 123 16.26 -5.84 12.60
CA CYS A 123 15.88 -5.43 11.26
C CYS A 123 15.09 -4.11 11.28
N PHE A 124 13.99 -4.01 12.03
CA PHE A 124 13.23 -2.76 12.14
C PHE A 124 14.05 -1.64 12.80
N SER A 125 14.91 -1.93 13.78
CA SER A 125 15.71 -0.88 14.45
C SER A 125 16.79 -0.25 13.56
N ARG A 126 17.29 -0.99 12.55
CA ARG A 126 18.29 -0.51 11.59
C ARG A 126 17.68 0.32 10.46
N HIS A 127 16.37 0.25 10.29
CA HIS A 127 15.60 0.90 9.24
C HIS A 127 14.57 1.86 9.84
N PRO A 128 15.01 2.96 10.49
CA PRO A 128 14.11 3.93 11.13
C PRO A 128 13.19 4.64 10.14
N GLU A 129 13.51 4.61 8.84
CA GLU A 129 12.64 5.06 7.76
C GLU A 129 11.39 4.21 7.58
N VAL A 130 11.34 3.00 8.16
CA VAL A 130 10.16 2.13 8.18
C VAL A 130 9.47 2.23 9.55
N PRO A 131 8.14 2.36 9.60
CA PRO A 131 7.44 2.38 10.87
C PRO A 131 7.71 1.12 11.69
N SER A 132 8.14 1.33 12.94
CA SER A 132 8.37 0.25 13.88
C SER A 132 7.11 -0.59 14.11
N CYS A 133 7.27 -1.83 14.57
CA CYS A 133 6.11 -2.67 14.88
C CYS A 133 5.35 -2.10 16.10
N PRO A 134 4.02 -1.91 16.02
CA PRO A 134 3.24 -1.43 17.16
C PRO A 134 3.26 -2.42 18.34
N PRO A 135 3.05 -1.93 19.58
CA PRO A 135 2.78 -2.77 20.73
C PRO A 135 1.60 -3.73 20.47
N GLY A 136 1.71 -4.96 20.99
CA GLY A 136 0.66 -5.99 20.83
C GLY A 136 0.58 -6.66 19.46
N MET A 137 1.41 -6.25 18.48
CA MET A 137 1.51 -6.90 17.18
C MET A 137 2.85 -7.64 17.03
N SER A 138 2.85 -8.76 16.28
CA SER A 138 4.09 -9.43 15.93
C SER A 138 4.75 -8.74 14.72
N ALA A 139 6.07 -8.53 14.78
CA ALA A 139 6.82 -7.90 13.69
C ALA A 139 6.65 -8.60 12.33
N PRO A 140 6.54 -9.95 12.22
CA PRO A 140 6.23 -10.59 10.94
C PRO A 140 4.83 -10.25 10.40
N ARG A 141 3.81 -10.14 11.28
CA ARG A 141 2.47 -9.70 10.87
C ARG A 141 2.50 -8.25 10.42
N TRP A 142 3.26 -7.40 11.12
CA TRP A 142 3.44 -6.02 10.73
C TRP A 142 4.11 -5.88 9.37
N ALA A 143 5.21 -6.59 9.13
CA ALA A 143 5.87 -6.63 7.82
C ALA A 143 4.95 -7.15 6.71
N THR A 144 4.07 -8.11 7.02
CA THR A 144 3.05 -8.59 6.06
C THR A 144 2.01 -7.51 5.75
N LEU A 145 1.62 -6.69 6.73
CA LEU A 145 0.73 -5.55 6.49
C LEU A 145 1.42 -4.47 5.65
N LEU A 146 2.70 -4.18 5.92
CA LEU A 146 3.47 -3.16 5.23
C LEU A 146 3.93 -3.54 3.83
N PHE A 147 4.23 -4.81 3.57
CA PHE A 147 4.89 -5.22 2.31
C PHE A 147 4.20 -6.37 1.60
N GLY A 148 3.17 -6.93 2.22
CA GLY A 148 2.40 -8.01 1.64
C GLY A 148 1.36 -7.54 0.62
N PRO A 149 0.68 -8.50 -0.01
CA PRO A 149 -0.33 -8.20 -1.01
C PRO A 149 -1.50 -7.44 -0.36
N VAL A 150 -2.01 -6.46 -1.12
CA VAL A 150 -3.07 -5.55 -0.70
C VAL A 150 -4.44 -6.24 -0.82
N ILE A 151 -4.72 -7.14 0.11
CA ILE A 151 -5.91 -8.00 0.13
C ILE A 151 -6.73 -7.70 1.38
N CYS A 152 -8.03 -7.50 1.20
CA CYS A 152 -8.93 -7.23 2.32
C CYS A 152 -8.95 -8.39 3.30
N ASP A 153 -8.67 -8.12 4.58
CA ASP A 153 -8.63 -9.13 5.66
C ASP A 153 -10.01 -9.79 5.90
N TYR A 154 -11.10 -9.23 5.36
CA TYR A 154 -12.46 -9.72 5.55
C TYR A 154 -13.06 -10.44 4.33
N CYS A 155 -12.88 -9.88 3.12
CA CYS A 155 -13.51 -10.43 1.91
C CYS A 155 -12.53 -11.00 0.89
N GLY A 156 -11.22 -10.85 1.11
CA GLY A 156 -10.21 -11.38 0.19
C GLY A 156 -10.09 -10.63 -1.15
N LYS A 157 -10.81 -9.52 -1.33
CA LYS A 157 -10.68 -8.69 -2.53
C LYS A 157 -9.37 -7.90 -2.52
N TYR A 158 -8.75 -7.78 -3.69
CA TYR A 158 -7.57 -6.96 -3.92
C TYR A 158 -7.89 -5.45 -3.83
N GLY A 159 -6.84 -4.63 -3.71
CA GLY A 159 -6.95 -3.16 -3.69
C GLY A 159 -7.40 -2.57 -2.35
N ALA A 160 -7.43 -3.37 -1.29
CA ALA A 160 -7.77 -2.93 0.06
C ALA A 160 -6.55 -2.37 0.79
N LEU A 161 -6.36 -1.04 0.81
CA LEU A 161 -5.18 -0.45 1.44
C LEU A 161 -5.13 -0.69 2.96
N LEU A 162 -3.93 -0.64 3.52
CA LEU A 162 -3.68 -0.79 4.96
C LEU A 162 -4.24 0.40 5.73
N ASP A 163 -5.14 0.14 6.66
CA ASP A 163 -5.50 1.13 7.66
C ASP A 163 -4.52 1.08 8.82
N PHE A 164 -3.67 2.10 8.99
CA PHE A 164 -2.66 2.14 10.06
C PHE A 164 -3.26 2.26 11.46
N THR A 165 -4.44 2.88 11.58
CA THR A 165 -5.13 3.03 12.86
C THR A 165 -5.80 1.74 13.28
N LEU A 166 -6.44 1.04 12.34
CA LEU A 166 -7.09 -0.25 12.59
C LEU A 166 -6.15 -1.46 12.42
N ARG A 167 -4.94 -1.23 11.89
CA ARG A 167 -3.88 -2.21 11.61
C ARG A 167 -4.35 -3.41 10.77
N GLN A 168 -5.13 -3.14 9.72
CA GLN A 168 -5.75 -4.15 8.85
C GLN A 168 -6.04 -3.60 7.45
N HIS A 169 -6.09 -4.48 6.46
CA HIS A 169 -6.46 -4.14 5.08
C HIS A 169 -7.98 -4.14 4.90
N LEU A 170 -8.54 -3.00 4.50
CA LEU A 170 -9.99 -2.81 4.35
C LEU A 170 -10.35 -2.19 3.00
N CYS A 171 -11.18 -2.89 2.23
CA CYS A 171 -11.79 -2.34 1.00
C CYS A 171 -12.99 -1.44 1.34
N SER A 172 -13.44 -0.61 0.40
CA SER A 172 -14.55 0.35 0.61
C SER A 172 -15.83 -0.35 1.09
N THR A 173 -16.15 -1.51 0.52
CA THR A 173 -17.33 -2.29 0.90
C THR A 173 -17.25 -2.79 2.35
N CYS A 174 -16.11 -3.35 2.75
CA CYS A 174 -15.91 -3.86 4.10
C CYS A 174 -15.82 -2.71 5.12
N LEU A 175 -15.23 -1.58 4.73
CA LEU A 175 -15.20 -0.36 5.54
C LEU A 175 -16.63 0.09 5.89
N GLY A 176 -17.50 0.23 4.88
CA GLY A 176 -18.92 0.60 5.10
C GLY A 176 -19.73 -0.46 5.86
N ARG A 177 -19.39 -1.75 5.69
CA ARG A 177 -20.10 -2.85 6.37
C ARG A 177 -19.74 -2.99 7.85
N PHE A 178 -18.45 -2.89 8.17
CA PHE A 178 -17.92 -3.24 9.49
C PHE A 178 -17.60 -2.05 10.37
N CYS A 179 -17.47 -0.85 9.81
CA CYS A 179 -17.32 0.38 10.57
C CYS A 179 -18.64 1.14 10.72
N VAL A 180 -18.72 1.98 11.75
CA VAL A 180 -19.81 2.92 11.98
C VAL A 180 -19.26 4.33 12.16
N SER A 181 -19.96 5.33 11.65
CA SER A 181 -19.60 6.73 11.88
C SER A 181 -20.03 7.17 13.28
N LYS A 182 -19.26 8.06 13.91
CA LYS A 182 -19.67 8.73 15.15
C LYS A 182 -20.95 9.55 14.95
N VAL A 183 -21.01 10.30 13.85
CA VAL A 183 -22.18 11.08 13.43
C VAL A 183 -22.64 10.58 12.06
N PRO A 184 -23.52 9.57 12.01
CA PRO A 184 -24.07 9.08 10.74
C PRO A 184 -25.02 10.10 10.10
N GLU A 185 -24.95 10.26 8.77
CA GLU A 185 -25.84 11.16 8.01
C GLU A 185 -27.25 10.58 7.83
N SER A 186 -27.36 9.27 7.67
CA SER A 186 -28.62 8.57 7.32
C SER A 186 -29.00 7.42 8.24
N ASP A 187 -28.12 7.05 9.18
CA ASP A 187 -28.32 5.92 10.10
C ASP A 187 -28.49 6.41 11.55
N VAL A 188 -28.98 5.54 12.44
CA VAL A 188 -29.03 5.83 13.88
C VAL A 188 -27.63 5.67 14.49
N ALA A 189 -27.18 6.69 15.23
CA ALA A 189 -25.91 6.63 15.97
C ALA A 189 -25.94 5.48 16.99
N LEU A 190 -24.85 4.71 17.07
CA LEU A 190 -24.79 3.55 17.96
C LEU A 190 -24.63 3.94 19.43
N TYR A 191 -24.02 5.09 19.68
CA TYR A 191 -23.79 5.67 21.01
C TYR A 191 -23.97 7.19 20.92
N GLU A 192 -24.18 7.84 22.06
CA GLU A 192 -24.25 9.30 22.15
C GLU A 192 -22.93 9.95 21.67
N PRO A 193 -22.96 11.16 21.08
CA PRO A 193 -21.76 11.82 20.58
C PRO A 193 -20.64 12.03 21.62
N ASP A 194 -21.01 12.19 22.89
CA ASP A 194 -20.07 12.43 23.99
C ASP A 194 -19.71 11.16 24.78
N ASP A 195 -20.12 9.98 24.29
CA ASP A 195 -19.77 8.72 24.93
C ASP A 195 -18.24 8.50 24.93
N ILE A 196 -17.69 8.16 26.09
CA ILE A 196 -16.25 7.95 26.29
C ILE A 196 -15.70 6.84 25.39
N VAL A 197 -16.53 5.88 24.95
CA VAL A 197 -16.11 4.78 24.07
C VAL A 197 -15.45 5.28 22.78
N TRP A 198 -15.89 6.43 22.25
CA TRP A 198 -15.31 7.03 21.04
C TRP A 198 -13.86 7.47 21.23
N ARG A 199 -13.45 7.82 22.46
CA ARG A 199 -12.06 8.19 22.77
C ARG A 199 -11.17 6.96 22.98
N LEU A 200 -11.75 5.84 23.38
CA LEU A 200 -11.02 4.63 23.75
C LEU A 200 -10.80 3.67 22.58
N VAL A 201 -11.50 3.87 21.47
CA VAL A 201 -11.39 3.03 20.28
C VAL A 201 -10.75 3.82 19.14
N PRO A 202 -9.75 3.24 18.45
CA PRO A 202 -9.12 3.89 17.31
C PRO A 202 -10.12 4.22 16.20
N ALA A 203 -10.09 5.48 15.72
CA ALA A 203 -10.91 5.94 14.61
C ALA A 203 -10.13 5.90 13.28
N THR A 204 -10.72 5.29 12.26
CA THR A 204 -10.25 5.50 10.89
C THR A 204 -10.86 6.76 10.29
N LEU A 205 -10.01 7.56 9.65
CA LEU A 205 -10.39 8.77 8.92
C LEU A 205 -10.49 8.50 7.41
N ARG A 206 -10.40 7.24 7.00
CA ARG A 206 -10.46 6.86 5.58
C ARG A 206 -11.89 6.99 5.06
N TYR A 207 -12.05 7.78 4.01
CA TYR A 207 -13.32 7.93 3.31
C TYR A 207 -13.63 6.71 2.41
N VAL A 208 -12.60 6.20 1.71
CA VAL A 208 -12.68 5.06 0.79
C VAL A 208 -11.52 4.06 1.00
N GLY A 209 -11.74 2.82 0.57
CA GLY A 209 -10.81 1.70 0.72
C GLY A 209 -9.58 1.71 -0.20
N HIS A 210 -9.49 2.66 -1.15
CA HIS A 210 -8.44 2.70 -2.18
C HIS A 210 -7.63 4.02 -2.22
N HIS A 211 -7.85 4.97 -1.30
CA HIS A 211 -7.01 6.17 -1.17
C HIS A 211 -6.70 6.54 0.29
N TYR A 212 -5.56 7.22 0.51
CA TYR A 212 -5.15 7.78 1.80
C TYR A 212 -5.39 9.29 1.92
N TRP A 213 -5.44 10.04 0.81
CA TRP A 213 -5.41 11.52 0.78
C TRP A 213 -6.76 12.23 0.69
N ARG A 214 -7.87 11.53 0.41
CA ARG A 214 -9.22 12.09 0.64
C ARG A 214 -9.55 12.05 2.13
N THR A 215 -8.78 12.77 2.93
CA THR A 215 -9.15 13.13 4.29
C THR A 215 -10.10 14.32 4.25
N PHE A 216 -11.12 14.33 5.11
CA PHE A 216 -12.00 15.49 5.28
C PHE A 216 -11.16 16.76 5.57
N PRO A 217 -11.64 17.96 5.18
CA PRO A 217 -10.97 19.20 5.58
C PRO A 217 -10.75 19.19 7.10
N TYR A 218 -9.59 19.73 7.53
CA TYR A 218 -9.04 19.55 8.89
C TYR A 218 -10.04 19.86 10.02
N ASN A 219 -11.00 20.75 9.75
CA ASN A 219 -12.07 21.17 10.66
C ASN A 219 -13.24 20.17 10.82
N GLN A 220 -13.28 19.04 10.10
CA GLN A 220 -14.35 18.04 10.20
C GLN A 220 -13.86 16.61 10.53
N LEU A 221 -12.54 16.40 10.68
CA LEU A 221 -11.95 15.07 10.93
C LEU A 221 -12.52 14.37 12.17
N ALA A 222 -12.80 15.13 13.24
CA ALA A 222 -13.34 14.60 14.49
C ALA A 222 -14.80 14.12 14.38
N LEU A 223 -15.57 14.61 13.40
CA LEU A 223 -16.98 14.28 13.20
C LEU A 223 -17.17 13.03 12.31
N HIS A 224 -16.24 12.82 11.38
CA HIS A 224 -16.33 11.77 10.36
C HIS A 224 -15.52 10.51 10.66
N GLY A 225 -14.95 10.42 11.86
CA GLY A 225 -14.28 9.21 12.32
C GLY A 225 -15.20 7.99 12.21
N ARG A 226 -14.70 6.94 11.57
CA ARG A 226 -15.36 5.64 11.52
C ARG A 226 -14.67 4.68 12.47
N TYR A 227 -15.46 3.84 13.12
CA TYR A 227 -14.99 2.98 14.19
C TYR A 227 -15.42 1.56 13.90
N MET A 228 -14.51 0.61 14.13
CA MET A 228 -14.83 -0.80 13.97
C MET A 228 -15.93 -1.21 14.96
N ARG A 229 -17.05 -1.70 14.44
CA ARG A 229 -18.21 -2.09 15.26
C ARG A 229 -17.83 -3.16 16.30
N LYS A 230 -16.93 -4.08 15.95
CA LYS A 230 -16.45 -5.13 16.86
C LYS A 230 -15.68 -4.53 18.05
N ASP A 231 -14.83 -3.53 17.79
CA ASP A 231 -13.93 -2.96 18.80
C ASP A 231 -14.70 -2.05 19.76
N LEU A 232 -15.68 -1.30 19.24
CA LEU A 232 -16.66 -0.58 20.05
C LEU A 232 -17.40 -1.53 21.01
N ARG A 233 -17.91 -2.68 20.52
CA ARG A 233 -18.62 -3.64 21.37
C ARG A 233 -17.73 -4.21 22.48
N VAL A 234 -16.50 -4.59 22.15
CA VAL A 234 -15.53 -5.09 23.14
C VAL A 234 -15.23 -4.01 24.17
N MET A 235 -15.01 -2.77 23.73
CA MET A 235 -14.70 -1.65 24.62
C MET A 235 -15.89 -1.29 25.52
N THR A 236 -17.11 -1.25 24.98
CA THR A 236 -18.33 -1.03 25.79
C THR A 236 -18.49 -2.11 26.84
N GLN A 237 -18.24 -3.38 26.50
CA GLN A 237 -18.30 -4.46 27.48
C GLN A 237 -17.24 -4.27 28.58
N LYS A 238 -16.02 -3.86 28.20
CA LYS A 238 -14.96 -3.61 29.17
C LYS A 238 -15.27 -2.45 30.11
N LEU A 239 -15.85 -1.37 29.59
CA LEU A 239 -16.30 -0.23 30.39
C LEU A 239 -17.37 -0.63 31.40
N LYS A 240 -18.33 -1.48 31.01
CA LYS A 240 -19.35 -2.01 31.94
C LYS A 240 -18.73 -2.80 33.08
N GLU A 241 -17.77 -3.69 32.78
CA GLU A 241 -17.06 -4.46 33.82
C GLU A 241 -16.33 -3.55 34.82
N LEU A 242 -15.63 -2.52 34.33
CA LEU A 242 -14.93 -1.57 35.20
C LEU A 242 -15.90 -0.74 36.04
N GLN A 243 -17.02 -0.30 35.45
CA GLN A 243 -18.08 0.42 36.17
C GLN A 243 -18.72 -0.44 37.26
N GLU A 244 -18.97 -1.72 36.99
CA GLU A 244 -19.44 -2.67 37.99
C GLU A 244 -18.46 -2.86 39.14
N ASP A 245 -17.16 -2.89 38.85
CA ASP A 245 -16.11 -3.03 39.85
C ASP A 245 -16.01 -1.79 40.75
N ILE A 246 -16.23 -0.60 40.18
CA ILE A 246 -16.40 0.65 40.94
C ILE A 246 -17.66 0.58 41.80
N ALA A 247 -18.80 0.13 41.25
CA ALA A 247 -20.05 0.01 41.99
C ALA A 247 -19.95 -0.99 43.15
N LYS A 248 -19.17 -2.05 42.99
CA LYS A 248 -18.84 -3.04 44.04
C LYS A 248 -17.78 -2.53 45.03
N ASN A 249 -17.32 -1.29 44.92
CA ASN A 249 -16.26 -0.68 45.73
C ASN A 249 -14.98 -1.54 45.82
N LYS A 250 -14.60 -2.22 44.72
CA LYS A 250 -13.34 -2.97 44.70
C LYS A 250 -12.17 -2.01 44.89
N SER A 251 -11.22 -2.43 45.73
CA SER A 251 -9.97 -1.70 45.98
C SER A 251 -9.27 -1.34 44.66
N GLY A 252 -8.87 -0.08 44.50
CA GLY A 252 -8.16 0.40 43.32
C GLY A 252 -8.97 0.53 42.03
N SER A 253 -10.27 0.19 42.03
CA SER A 253 -11.12 0.22 40.83
C SER A 253 -11.21 1.58 40.14
N LYS A 254 -11.30 2.68 40.91
CA LYS A 254 -11.33 4.04 40.37
C LYS A 254 -10.01 4.43 39.67
N ALA A 255 -8.88 4.16 40.32
CA ALA A 255 -7.56 4.42 39.74
C ALA A 255 -7.29 3.56 38.50
N ALA A 256 -7.73 2.30 38.50
CA ALA A 256 -7.64 1.42 37.34
C ALA A 256 -8.48 1.92 36.16
N PHE A 257 -9.67 2.47 36.43
CA PHE A 257 -10.52 3.07 35.40
C PHE A 257 -9.90 4.35 34.82
N GLU A 258 -9.40 5.25 35.67
CA GLU A 258 -8.70 6.47 35.24
C GLU A 258 -7.48 6.13 34.37
N ALA A 259 -6.60 5.25 34.84
CA ALA A 259 -5.42 4.81 34.09
C ALA A 259 -5.78 4.16 32.74
N PHE A 260 -6.86 3.39 32.69
CA PHE A 260 -7.35 2.78 31.44
C PHE A 260 -7.81 3.83 30.43
N THR A 261 -8.45 4.91 30.89
CA THR A 261 -8.97 5.96 30.01
C THR A 261 -7.90 6.92 29.47
N GLU A 262 -6.71 6.93 30.07
CA GLU A 262 -5.58 7.78 29.66
C GLU A 262 -4.64 7.10 28.65
N SER A 263 -4.70 5.77 28.47
CA SER A 263 -3.85 5.10 27.47
C SER A 263 -4.47 5.17 26.08
N THR A 264 -3.97 6.06 25.22
CA THR A 264 -4.30 6.05 23.79
C THR A 264 -3.06 5.91 22.92
N GLU A 265 -3.02 4.85 22.11
CA GLU A 265 -1.94 4.51 21.16
C GLU A 265 -1.99 5.35 19.86
N GLU A 266 -2.38 6.62 19.96
CA GLU A 266 -2.70 7.46 18.80
C GLU A 266 -1.45 7.93 18.03
N GLN A 267 -0.35 8.16 18.74
CA GLN A 267 0.91 8.67 18.18
C GLN A 267 1.51 7.72 17.14
N HIS A 268 1.52 6.41 17.42
CA HIS A 268 2.11 5.44 16.50
C HIS A 268 1.38 5.39 15.15
N ALA A 269 0.04 5.40 15.18
CA ALA A 269 -0.75 5.36 13.96
C ALA A 269 -0.58 6.64 13.13
N ALA A 270 -0.40 7.80 13.77
CA ALA A 270 -0.12 9.06 13.07
C ALA A 270 1.21 9.00 12.31
N THR A 271 2.30 8.59 12.98
CA THR A 271 3.62 8.42 12.35
C THR A 271 3.57 7.47 11.16
N CYS A 272 2.84 6.35 11.26
CA CYS A 272 2.73 5.42 10.14
C CYS A 272 1.95 6.01 8.94
N LYS A 273 0.94 6.84 9.20
CA LYS A 273 0.17 7.51 8.13
C LYS A 273 1.03 8.53 7.41
N GLU A 274 1.77 9.36 8.15
CA GLU A 274 2.69 10.35 7.57
C GLU A 274 3.70 9.67 6.65
N TRP A 275 4.37 8.62 7.15
CA TRP A 275 5.28 7.80 6.35
C TRP A 275 4.64 7.25 5.06
N ALA A 276 3.43 6.71 5.14
CA ALA A 276 2.74 6.20 3.97
C ALA A 276 2.44 7.30 2.95
N VAL A 277 1.95 8.45 3.42
CA VAL A 277 1.64 9.61 2.57
C VAL A 277 2.90 10.13 1.86
N GLU A 278 4.02 10.22 2.57
CA GLU A 278 5.31 10.63 1.97
C GLU A 278 5.72 9.70 0.83
N ILE A 279 5.59 8.38 1.01
CA ILE A 279 5.88 7.42 -0.06
C ILE A 279 4.91 7.61 -1.23
N PHE A 280 3.61 7.79 -0.97
CA PHE A 280 2.63 7.99 -2.05
C PHE A 280 2.94 9.24 -2.87
N HIS A 281 3.18 10.38 -2.22
CA HIS A 281 3.56 11.60 -2.93
C HIS A 281 4.83 11.39 -3.74
N SER A 282 5.85 10.75 -3.17
CA SER A 282 7.09 10.45 -3.91
C SER A 282 6.85 9.59 -5.15
N VAL A 283 5.90 8.65 -5.10
CA VAL A 283 5.60 7.80 -6.26
C VAL A 283 4.70 8.51 -7.27
N GLU A 284 3.76 9.32 -6.81
CA GLU A 284 2.97 10.20 -7.67
C GLU A 284 3.89 11.16 -8.43
N ASP A 285 4.84 11.80 -7.74
CA ASP A 285 5.86 12.66 -8.34
C ASP A 285 6.70 11.89 -9.37
N GLU A 286 7.24 10.71 -9.02
CA GLU A 286 7.99 9.87 -9.98
C GLU A 286 7.15 9.47 -11.21
N HIS A 287 5.85 9.23 -11.01
CA HIS A 287 4.92 8.85 -12.06
C HIS A 287 4.59 10.04 -12.98
N GLU A 288 4.35 11.22 -12.40
CA GLU A 288 4.16 12.47 -13.15
C GLU A 288 5.41 12.84 -13.96
N ASP A 289 6.60 12.74 -13.37
CA ASP A 289 7.88 12.95 -14.05
C ASP A 289 8.07 11.99 -15.22
N LEU A 290 7.69 10.71 -15.03
CA LEU A 290 7.80 9.70 -16.07
C LEU A 290 6.79 9.93 -17.21
N ILE A 291 5.56 10.32 -16.89
CA ILE A 291 4.56 10.74 -17.88
C ILE A 291 5.06 11.94 -18.67
N SER A 292 5.56 12.97 -17.97
CA SER A 292 6.11 14.18 -18.59
C SER A 292 7.27 13.84 -19.53
N SER A 293 8.25 13.06 -19.06
CA SER A 293 9.37 12.59 -19.87
C SER A 293 8.92 11.77 -21.08
N PHE A 294 7.89 10.94 -20.92
CA PHE A 294 7.31 10.17 -22.02
C PHE A 294 6.64 11.07 -23.07
N GLN A 295 5.87 12.08 -22.62
CA GLN A 295 5.26 13.09 -23.50
C GLN A 295 6.32 13.87 -24.28
N ASP A 296 7.40 14.30 -23.63
CA ASP A 296 8.51 15.02 -24.27
C ASP A 296 9.14 14.17 -25.38
N ARG A 297 9.38 12.88 -25.11
CA ARG A 297 9.97 11.94 -26.08
C ARG A 297 9.06 11.69 -27.28
N ILE A 298 7.75 11.53 -27.06
CA ILE A 298 6.78 11.39 -28.16
C ILE A 298 6.73 12.66 -28.99
N THR A 299 6.63 13.81 -28.33
CA THR A 299 6.58 15.12 -28.98
C THR A 299 7.80 15.36 -29.85
N ALA A 300 9.00 15.14 -29.32
CA ALA A 300 10.26 15.27 -30.05
C ALA A 300 10.30 14.36 -31.30
N ARG A 301 9.78 13.13 -31.19
CA ARG A 301 9.73 12.18 -32.30
C ARG A 301 8.73 12.61 -33.38
N LEU A 302 7.53 13.07 -32.99
CA LEU A 302 6.51 13.56 -33.93
C LEU A 302 7.02 14.79 -34.70
N ILE A 303 7.68 15.73 -34.02
CA ILE A 303 8.35 16.87 -34.65
C ILE A 303 9.42 16.37 -35.64
N GLY A 304 10.25 15.41 -35.24
CA GLY A 304 11.27 14.81 -36.10
C GLY A 304 10.70 14.09 -37.34
N LEU A 305 9.44 13.63 -37.29
CA LEU A 305 8.70 13.05 -38.42
C LEU A 305 8.00 14.12 -39.29
N GLY A 306 8.15 15.40 -38.97
CA GLY A 306 7.62 16.54 -39.72
C GLY A 306 6.20 16.96 -39.30
N HIS A 307 5.73 16.58 -38.12
CA HIS A 307 4.45 17.06 -37.59
C HIS A 307 4.60 18.44 -36.93
N ASP A 308 3.57 19.27 -37.06
CA ASP A 308 3.56 20.64 -36.53
C ASP A 308 3.42 20.66 -35.00
N PRO A 309 4.27 21.40 -34.26
CA PRO A 309 4.17 21.53 -32.80
C PRO A 309 2.82 22.03 -32.28
N ASP A 310 2.12 22.89 -33.03
CA ASP A 310 0.80 23.41 -32.65
C ASP A 310 -0.28 22.31 -32.74
N ASP A 311 -0.14 21.39 -33.70
CA ASP A 311 -1.03 20.23 -33.81
C ASP A 311 -0.77 19.23 -32.66
N ILE A 312 0.49 19.07 -32.24
CA ILE A 312 0.87 18.15 -31.15
C ILE A 312 0.40 18.68 -29.78
N SER A 313 0.58 19.98 -29.50
CA SER A 313 0.19 20.61 -28.24
C SER A 313 -1.33 20.70 -28.04
N SER A 314 -2.10 20.59 -29.12
CA SER A 314 -3.57 20.56 -29.09
C SER A 314 -4.15 19.20 -28.65
N VAL A 315 -3.33 18.15 -28.59
CA VAL A 315 -3.72 16.80 -28.19
C VAL A 315 -3.40 16.58 -26.71
N ASP A 316 -4.37 16.10 -25.95
CA ASP A 316 -4.11 15.54 -24.62
C ASP A 316 -3.56 14.12 -24.80
N LEU A 317 -2.25 14.01 -25.04
CA LEU A 317 -1.58 12.75 -25.37
C LEU A 317 -1.89 11.64 -24.35
N MET A 318 -2.16 11.95 -23.08
CA MET A 318 -2.48 10.95 -22.05
C MET A 318 -3.94 10.50 -22.08
N LYS A 319 -4.89 11.39 -22.39
CA LYS A 319 -6.31 11.01 -22.54
C LYS A 319 -6.63 10.38 -23.89
N ASP A 320 -5.82 10.66 -24.91
CA ASP A 320 -6.05 10.19 -26.28
C ASP A 320 -5.23 8.94 -26.66
N LEU A 321 -4.22 8.59 -25.86
CA LEU A 321 -3.55 7.29 -25.91
C LEU A 321 -4.22 6.22 -25.02
N ASP A 322 -5.42 6.49 -24.49
CA ASP A 322 -6.19 5.53 -23.69
C ASP A 322 -6.23 4.14 -24.37
N PHE A 323 -5.45 3.21 -23.81
CA PHE A 323 -5.18 1.90 -24.41
C PHE A 323 -6.33 0.91 -24.19
N ASP A 324 -7.24 1.20 -23.25
CA ASP A 324 -8.40 0.38 -22.91
C ASP A 324 -9.70 0.91 -23.54
N GLY A 325 -9.68 2.11 -24.13
CA GLY A 325 -10.81 2.70 -24.87
C GLY A 325 -10.89 2.27 -26.34
N PRO A 326 -12.04 2.48 -27.02
CA PRO A 326 -12.14 2.27 -28.46
C PRO A 326 -11.11 3.16 -29.18
N ARG A 327 -10.23 2.53 -29.98
CA ARG A 327 -9.12 3.16 -30.72
C ARG A 327 -9.48 4.56 -31.22
N LYS A 328 -8.99 5.59 -30.54
CA LYS A 328 -9.03 6.96 -31.06
C LYS A 328 -7.89 7.10 -32.05
N SER A 329 -8.22 7.49 -33.28
CA SER A 329 -7.17 7.87 -34.25
C SER A 329 -6.70 9.28 -33.90
N LEU A 330 -5.43 9.41 -33.52
CA LEU A 330 -4.76 10.71 -33.42
C LEU A 330 -4.74 11.36 -34.81
N ARG A 331 -5.52 12.42 -35.00
CA ARG A 331 -5.54 13.19 -36.24
C ARG A 331 -4.49 14.31 -36.18
N LEU A 332 -3.25 13.97 -36.49
CA LEU A 332 -2.18 14.95 -36.73
C LEU A 332 -2.28 15.41 -38.19
N THR A 333 -2.95 16.53 -38.44
CA THR A 333 -3.38 16.92 -39.79
C THR A 333 -2.41 17.85 -40.52
N ARG A 334 -1.56 18.57 -39.79
CA ARG A 334 -0.55 19.46 -40.35
C ARG A 334 0.81 18.76 -40.38
N ARG A 335 1.46 18.85 -41.53
CA ARG A 335 2.89 18.54 -41.69
C ARG A 335 3.62 19.85 -41.93
N CYS A 336 4.75 20.06 -41.25
CA CYS A 336 5.67 21.12 -41.60
C CYS A 336 6.17 20.89 -43.03
N ALA A 337 6.18 21.95 -43.83
CA ALA A 337 6.61 21.94 -45.23
C ALA A 337 8.12 21.69 -45.38
#